data_AF-A0A377IYM7-F1
#
_entry.id   AF-A0A377IYM7-F1
#
_cell.length_a   1.000
_cell.length_b   1.000
_cell.length_c   1.000
_cell.angle_alpha   90.00
_cell.angle_beta   90.00
_cell.angle_gamma   90.00
#
_symmetry.space_group_name_H-M   'P 1'
#
loop_
_entity.id
_entity.type
_entity.pdbx_description
1 polymer ?
#
loop_
_entity_poly.entity_id
_entity_poly.type
_entity_poly.pdbx_seq_one_letter_code
_entity_poly.pdbx_strand_id
1 'polypeptide(L)'
;MATKHILVISYSQTGQLDSLVENFLVPLRTHSNIEIEQCRIKPQQDYPFPWKFMHFFNQFPESVHLKPAPIEPITPIREKYDLVIIAYSVWFLSPAQPITAFLQSPQARCLKDTPVITLIGCRNMWLMAQEKMKRMLNNLDARLIANVVKTDQSNDWASFITTPAWMLSGQKRYFSWLPSAGISESELTDMQRFGKKLADTLEDSQPLDKTLFSHMGAVKIDEKLMMSEKVGHRSFYLWGKLLIKCGNISPLLRRIVLYFYIAFLIILILTVVPLSALIKRLLKPLLKEKLSAQKRYFAEPSGE
;
A
#
# COMPACT_ATOMS: atom_id res chain seq x y z
N MET A 1 5.48 -34.43 4.12
CA MET A 1 4.53 -33.35 4.45
C MET A 1 3.72 -33.02 3.19
N ALA A 2 2.46 -32.62 3.33
CA ALA A 2 1.67 -32.19 2.18
C ALA A 2 2.23 -30.88 1.60
N THR A 3 2.28 -30.76 0.28
CA THR A 3 2.72 -29.54 -0.39
C THR A 3 1.75 -28.39 -0.10
N LYS A 4 2.29 -27.23 0.24
CA LYS A 4 1.54 -25.98 0.47
C LYS A 4 1.58 -25.12 -0.78
N HIS A 5 0.42 -24.69 -1.25
CA HIS A 5 0.31 -23.85 -2.44
C HIS A 5 0.05 -22.40 -2.04
N ILE A 6 0.96 -21.52 -2.40
CA ILE A 6 0.91 -20.09 -2.10
C ILE A 6 0.75 -19.30 -3.40
N LEU A 7 -0.27 -18.44 -3.46
CA LEU A 7 -0.43 -17.47 -4.54
C LEU A 7 0.14 -16.13 -4.12
N VAL A 8 0.94 -15.50 -4.98
CA VAL A 8 1.46 -14.14 -4.77
C VAL A 8 0.91 -13.24 -5.85
N ILE A 9 0.10 -12.26 -5.46
CA ILE A 9 -0.46 -11.24 -6.34
C ILE A 9 0.29 -9.94 -6.08
N SER A 10 0.90 -9.35 -7.11
CA SER A 10 1.66 -8.11 -6.94
C SER A 10 1.55 -7.17 -8.15
N TYR A 11 1.72 -5.87 -7.90
CA TYR A 11 1.92 -4.88 -8.95
C TYR A 11 2.98 -3.87 -8.51
N SER A 12 4.06 -3.78 -9.28
CA SER A 12 5.20 -2.92 -9.02
C SER A 12 5.45 -2.03 -10.22
N GLN A 13 5.37 -0.72 -10.01
CA GLN A 13 5.66 0.24 -11.07
C GLN A 13 7.16 0.52 -11.22
N THR A 14 7.89 0.58 -10.10
CA THR A 14 9.29 1.04 -10.05
C THR A 14 10.29 -0.06 -9.77
N GLY A 15 9.85 -1.30 -9.63
CA GLY A 15 10.66 -2.44 -9.18
C GLY A 15 10.83 -2.54 -7.66
N GLN A 16 10.59 -1.46 -6.89
CA GLN A 16 10.81 -1.49 -5.43
C GLN A 16 9.90 -2.49 -4.72
N LEU A 17 8.64 -2.61 -5.14
CA LEU A 17 7.73 -3.58 -4.54
C LEU A 17 8.10 -5.01 -4.96
N ASP A 18 8.64 -5.21 -6.17
CA ASP A 18 9.17 -6.53 -6.56
C ASP A 18 10.32 -6.93 -5.63
N SER A 19 11.29 -6.04 -5.38
CA SER A 19 12.37 -6.31 -4.42
C SER A 19 11.86 -6.64 -3.01
N LEU A 20 10.80 -5.96 -2.56
CA LEU A 20 10.16 -6.25 -1.28
C LEU A 20 9.55 -7.66 -1.26
N VAL A 21 8.82 -8.03 -2.31
CA VAL A 21 8.22 -9.37 -2.47
C VAL A 21 9.30 -10.44 -2.55
N GLU A 22 10.32 -10.25 -3.39
CA GLU A 22 11.39 -11.22 -3.56
C GLU A 22 12.11 -11.50 -2.23
N ASN A 23 12.43 -10.47 -1.44
CA ASN A 23 13.02 -10.68 -0.12
C ASN A 23 12.07 -11.41 0.85
N PHE A 24 10.76 -11.19 0.78
CA PHE A 24 9.81 -11.97 1.58
C PHE A 24 9.76 -13.45 1.14
N LEU A 25 9.89 -13.73 -0.17
CA LEU A 25 9.78 -15.08 -0.72
C LEU A 25 11.07 -15.91 -0.64
N VAL A 26 12.24 -15.27 -0.53
CA VAL A 26 13.55 -15.96 -0.48
C VAL A 26 13.56 -17.13 0.53
N PRO A 27 13.15 -16.96 1.80
CA PRO A 27 13.13 -18.06 2.76
C PRO A 27 12.12 -19.15 2.45
N LEU A 28 11.02 -18.85 1.76
CA LEU A 28 10.00 -19.85 1.43
C LEU A 28 10.47 -20.78 0.30
N ARG A 29 11.27 -20.26 -0.63
CA ARG A 29 11.77 -21.02 -1.80
C ARG A 29 12.81 -22.08 -1.45
N THR A 30 13.39 -22.03 -0.25
CA THR A 30 14.34 -23.04 0.21
C THR A 30 13.66 -24.33 0.67
N HIS A 31 12.33 -24.34 0.81
CA HIS A 31 11.55 -25.49 1.26
C HIS A 31 10.91 -26.23 0.09
N SER A 32 11.15 -27.54 -0.01
CA SER A 32 10.65 -28.38 -1.11
C SER A 32 9.15 -28.68 -1.05
N ASN A 33 8.51 -28.48 0.11
CA ASN A 33 7.08 -28.66 0.33
C ASN A 33 6.26 -27.37 0.13
N ILE A 34 6.86 -26.29 -0.40
CA ILE A 34 6.16 -25.04 -0.68
C ILE A 34 6.22 -24.76 -2.19
N GLU A 35 5.04 -24.70 -2.82
CA GLU A 35 4.88 -24.25 -4.20
C GLU A 35 4.37 -22.81 -4.21
N ILE A 36 5.11 -21.93 -4.89
CA ILE A 36 4.78 -20.51 -4.99
C ILE A 36 4.42 -20.18 -6.43
N GLU A 37 3.19 -19.75 -6.63
CA GLU A 37 2.73 -19.18 -7.89
C GLU A 37 2.76 -17.66 -7.80
N GLN A 38 3.45 -17.00 -8.73
CA GLN A 38 3.55 -15.54 -8.75
C GLN A 38 2.78 -14.95 -9.93
N CYS A 39 1.75 -14.18 -9.64
CA CYS A 39 0.94 -13.46 -10.59
C CYS A 39 1.22 -11.95 -10.46
N ARG A 40 2.10 -11.46 -11.33
CA ARG A 40 2.35 -10.02 -11.48
C ARG A 40 1.25 -9.41 -12.36
N ILE A 41 0.44 -8.55 -11.78
CA ILE A 41 -0.67 -7.88 -12.47
C ILE A 41 -0.12 -6.99 -13.58
N LYS A 42 -0.73 -7.07 -14.75
CA LYS A 42 -0.46 -6.17 -15.88
C LYS A 42 -1.68 -5.29 -16.14
N PRO A 43 -1.56 -3.95 -16.04
CA PRO A 43 -2.57 -3.03 -16.55
C PRO A 43 -2.78 -3.25 -18.06
N GLN A 44 -3.99 -3.06 -18.59
CA GLN A 44 -4.16 -3.04 -20.05
C GLN A 44 -3.48 -1.82 -20.70
N GLN A 45 -3.41 -0.73 -19.94
CA GLN A 45 -2.63 0.44 -20.27
C GLN A 45 -1.60 0.68 -19.17
N ASP A 46 -0.32 0.58 -19.52
CA ASP A 46 0.76 0.75 -18.57
C ASP A 46 0.77 2.14 -17.94
N TYR A 47 1.05 2.18 -16.65
CA TYR A 47 1.31 3.41 -15.92
C TYR A 47 2.79 3.79 -16.10
N PRO A 48 3.09 4.90 -16.79
CA PRO A 48 4.45 5.22 -17.16
C PRO A 48 5.31 5.55 -15.94
N PHE A 49 6.58 5.18 -16.02
CA PHE A 49 7.60 5.61 -15.09
C PHE A 49 8.87 6.02 -15.88
N PRO A 50 9.42 7.22 -15.65
CA PRO A 50 8.92 8.27 -14.76
C PRO A 50 7.60 8.89 -15.25
N TRP A 51 6.86 9.48 -14.31
CA TRP A 51 5.57 10.08 -14.58
C TRP A 51 5.70 11.47 -15.20
N LYS A 52 4.82 11.77 -16.16
CA LYS A 52 4.50 13.17 -16.50
C LYS A 52 3.68 13.78 -15.37
N PHE A 53 4.02 14.99 -14.93
CA PHE A 53 3.41 15.68 -13.79
C PHE A 53 1.86 15.62 -13.79
N MET A 54 1.23 16.06 -14.88
CA MET A 54 -0.23 16.05 -14.98
C MET A 54 -0.81 14.63 -15.01
N HIS A 55 -0.11 13.67 -15.62
CA HIS A 55 -0.58 12.30 -15.69
C HIS A 55 -0.57 11.63 -14.31
N PHE A 56 0.45 11.92 -13.48
CA PHE A 56 0.54 11.46 -12.09
C PHE A 56 -0.65 11.92 -11.25
N PHE A 57 -0.87 13.23 -11.17
CA PHE A 57 -1.98 13.76 -10.37
C PHE A 57 -3.33 13.35 -10.95
N ASN A 58 -3.45 13.18 -12.27
CA ASN A 58 -4.72 12.74 -12.84
C ASN A 58 -5.14 11.32 -12.43
N GLN A 59 -4.27 10.52 -11.79
CA GLN A 59 -4.62 9.19 -11.26
C GLN A 59 -5.32 9.23 -9.90
N PHE A 60 -5.21 10.33 -9.15
CA PHE A 60 -5.75 10.36 -7.79
C PHE A 60 -7.27 10.17 -7.72
N PRO A 61 -8.11 10.73 -8.62
CA PRO A 61 -9.57 10.64 -8.47
C PRO A 61 -10.04 9.18 -8.52
N GLU A 62 -9.61 8.44 -9.53
CA GLU A 62 -9.91 7.02 -9.73
C GLU A 62 -9.35 6.15 -8.60
N SER A 63 -8.10 6.41 -8.18
CA SER A 63 -7.46 5.69 -7.07
C SER A 63 -8.24 5.85 -5.76
N VAL A 64 -8.64 7.08 -5.43
CA VAL A 64 -9.33 7.40 -4.16
C VAL A 64 -10.74 6.84 -4.13
N HIS A 65 -11.42 6.81 -5.27
CA HIS A 65 -12.78 6.28 -5.42
C HIS A 65 -12.84 4.79 -5.74
N LEU A 66 -11.71 4.10 -5.77
CA LEU A 66 -11.61 2.68 -6.12
C LEU A 66 -12.30 2.38 -7.47
N LYS A 67 -12.02 3.21 -8.49
CA LYS A 67 -12.49 3.05 -9.86
C LYS A 67 -11.31 2.77 -10.78
N PRO A 68 -10.66 1.60 -10.65
CA PRO A 68 -9.41 1.34 -11.34
C PRO A 68 -9.61 1.18 -12.85
N ALA A 69 -8.57 1.51 -13.61
CA ALA A 69 -8.47 1.10 -15.00
C ALA A 69 -8.39 -0.45 -15.12
N PRO A 70 -8.81 -1.03 -16.26
CA PRO A 70 -8.80 -2.48 -16.44
C PRO A 70 -7.37 -3.05 -16.48
N ILE A 71 -7.28 -4.32 -16.08
CA ILE A 71 -6.05 -5.13 -16.12
C ILE A 71 -6.19 -6.24 -17.15
N GLU A 72 -5.06 -6.79 -17.61
CA GLU A 72 -5.06 -8.04 -18.35
C GLU A 72 -5.66 -9.15 -17.48
N PRO A 73 -6.37 -10.14 -18.08
CA PRO A 73 -6.89 -11.26 -17.33
C PRO A 73 -5.79 -12.03 -16.59
N ILE A 74 -6.04 -12.35 -15.33
CA ILE A 74 -5.17 -13.19 -14.52
C ILE A 74 -5.92 -14.49 -14.27
N THR A 75 -5.33 -15.62 -14.67
CA THR A 75 -5.89 -16.93 -14.37
C THR A 75 -4.90 -17.65 -13.46
N PRO A 76 -5.16 -17.68 -12.14
CA PRO A 76 -4.40 -18.54 -11.25
C PRO A 76 -4.49 -19.98 -11.74
N ILE A 77 -3.40 -20.74 -11.63
CA ILE A 77 -3.35 -22.15 -12.07
C ILE A 77 -4.31 -23.00 -11.23
N ARG A 78 -4.61 -22.58 -10.00
CA ARG A 78 -5.45 -23.32 -9.05
C ARG A 78 -6.68 -22.50 -8.66
N GLU A 79 -7.78 -23.21 -8.41
CA GLU A 79 -8.99 -22.58 -7.87
C GLU A 79 -8.86 -22.22 -6.38
N LYS A 80 -7.98 -22.91 -5.64
CA LYS A 80 -7.76 -22.73 -4.21
C LYS A 80 -6.29 -22.83 -3.84
N TYR A 81 -5.88 -22.00 -2.88
CA TYR A 81 -4.55 -21.95 -2.30
C TYR A 81 -4.63 -22.10 -0.79
N ASP A 82 -3.54 -22.55 -0.16
CA ASP A 82 -3.42 -22.57 1.31
C ASP A 82 -3.26 -21.15 1.87
N LEU A 83 -2.68 -20.25 1.08
CA LEU A 83 -2.38 -18.86 1.44
C LEU A 83 -2.32 -17.99 0.19
N VAL A 84 -2.82 -16.75 0.28
CA VAL A 84 -2.56 -15.71 -0.71
C VAL A 84 -1.77 -14.56 -0.10
N ILE A 85 -0.74 -14.10 -0.81
CA ILE A 85 0.06 -12.93 -0.47
C ILE A 85 -0.29 -11.83 -1.47
N ILE A 86 -0.78 -10.69 -0.98
CA ILE A 86 -1.10 -9.53 -1.81
C ILE A 86 -0.12 -8.41 -1.51
N ALA A 87 0.77 -8.13 -2.44
CA ALA A 87 1.73 -7.04 -2.33
C ALA A 87 1.25 -5.82 -3.12
N TYR A 88 1.20 -4.66 -2.47
CA TYR A 88 0.75 -3.43 -3.13
C TYR A 88 1.47 -2.18 -2.64
N SER A 89 1.49 -1.17 -3.52
CA SER A 89 1.90 0.18 -3.18
C SER A 89 0.69 1.09 -2.94
N VAL A 90 0.91 2.19 -2.22
CA VAL A 90 -0.15 3.14 -1.87
C VAL A 90 -0.15 4.32 -2.84
N TRP A 91 -1.27 4.54 -3.52
CA TRP A 91 -1.50 5.65 -4.44
C TRP A 91 -2.57 6.56 -3.86
N PHE A 92 -2.18 7.79 -3.50
CA PHE A 92 -3.10 8.80 -2.96
C PHE A 92 -3.97 8.29 -1.79
N LEU A 93 -3.36 7.58 -0.84
CA LEU A 93 -4.03 6.99 0.33
C LEU A 93 -5.05 5.88 -0.02
N SER A 94 -4.85 5.22 -1.16
CA SER A 94 -5.56 4.02 -1.62
C SER A 94 -4.58 2.92 -2.04
N PRO A 95 -5.00 1.65 -2.09
CA PRO A 95 -4.25 0.63 -2.82
C PRO A 95 -4.07 1.04 -4.30
N ALA A 96 -2.94 0.67 -4.89
CA ALA A 96 -2.68 0.92 -6.31
C ALA A 96 -3.83 0.42 -7.20
N GLN A 97 -4.09 1.12 -8.30
CA GLN A 97 -5.23 0.82 -9.17
C GLN A 97 -5.20 -0.62 -9.71
N PRO A 98 -4.08 -1.20 -10.18
CA PRO A 98 -4.07 -2.58 -10.68
C PRO A 98 -4.48 -3.63 -9.63
N ILE A 99 -4.06 -3.44 -8.39
CA ILE A 99 -4.46 -4.32 -7.27
C ILE A 99 -5.94 -4.15 -6.97
N THR A 100 -6.44 -2.91 -7.01
CA THR A 100 -7.86 -2.63 -6.86
C THR A 100 -8.67 -3.30 -7.98
N ALA A 101 -8.18 -3.27 -9.23
CA ALA A 101 -8.85 -3.91 -10.37
C ALA A 101 -8.95 -5.41 -10.18
N PHE A 102 -7.87 -6.06 -9.74
CA PHE A 102 -7.89 -7.48 -9.41
C PHE A 102 -8.92 -7.79 -8.32
N LEU A 103 -8.91 -7.06 -7.20
CA LEU A 103 -9.83 -7.30 -6.09
C LEU A 103 -11.31 -7.08 -6.44
N GLN A 104 -11.60 -6.25 -7.45
CA GLN A 104 -12.96 -6.02 -7.95
C GLN A 104 -13.36 -6.95 -9.10
N SER A 105 -12.42 -7.78 -9.57
CA SER A 105 -12.65 -8.68 -10.69
C SER A 105 -13.24 -10.03 -10.24
N PRO A 106 -13.86 -10.79 -11.17
CA PRO A 106 -14.22 -12.18 -10.91
C PRO A 106 -13.02 -13.08 -10.55
N GLN A 107 -11.80 -12.68 -10.93
CA GLN A 107 -10.58 -13.48 -10.73
C GLN A 107 -10.15 -13.50 -9.24
N ALA A 108 -10.63 -12.55 -8.43
CA ALA A 108 -10.40 -12.52 -7.00
C ALA A 108 -11.16 -13.62 -6.22
N ARG A 109 -11.96 -14.46 -6.89
CA ARG A 109 -12.70 -15.56 -6.25
C ARG A 109 -11.80 -16.58 -5.53
N CYS A 110 -10.54 -16.72 -5.96
CA CYS A 110 -9.53 -17.54 -5.29
C CYS A 110 -9.23 -17.08 -3.83
N LEU A 111 -9.60 -15.85 -3.48
CA LEU A 111 -9.41 -15.30 -2.13
C LEU A 111 -10.47 -15.76 -1.12
N LYS A 112 -11.60 -16.29 -1.60
CA LYS A 112 -12.73 -16.68 -0.76
C LYS A 112 -12.33 -17.76 0.24
N ASP A 113 -12.59 -17.53 1.53
CA ASP A 113 -12.27 -18.41 2.66
C ASP A 113 -10.77 -18.72 2.83
N THR A 114 -9.90 -18.02 2.08
CA THR A 114 -8.45 -18.24 2.06
C THR A 114 -7.74 -17.26 3.00
N PRO A 115 -6.72 -17.69 3.77
CA PRO A 115 -5.84 -16.78 4.49
C PRO A 115 -5.15 -15.81 3.54
N VAL A 116 -5.09 -14.53 3.92
CA VAL A 116 -4.41 -13.47 3.15
C VAL A 116 -3.39 -12.76 4.02
N ILE A 117 -2.17 -12.61 3.49
CA ILE A 117 -1.15 -11.71 4.02
C ILE A 117 -1.02 -10.52 3.07
N THR A 118 -1.04 -9.30 3.60
CA THR A 118 -0.75 -8.09 2.81
C THR A 118 0.68 -7.61 3.02
N LEU A 119 1.37 -7.27 1.95
CA LEU A 119 2.69 -6.64 1.97
C LEU A 119 2.58 -5.22 1.39
N ILE A 120 2.90 -4.20 2.17
CA ILE A 120 2.79 -2.80 1.75
C ILE A 120 4.18 -2.20 1.61
N GLY A 121 4.50 -1.71 0.41
CA GLY A 121 5.64 -0.83 0.18
C GLY A 121 5.16 0.59 -0.08
N CYS A 122 5.50 1.55 0.77
CA CYS A 122 5.05 2.93 0.59
C CYS A 122 6.03 3.96 1.17
N ARG A 123 5.67 5.23 1.05
CA ARG A 123 6.43 6.33 1.66
C ARG A 123 6.26 6.34 3.18
N ASN A 124 5.06 6.66 3.67
CA ASN A 124 4.79 6.77 5.11
C ASN A 124 3.29 6.71 5.46
N MET A 125 2.40 7.09 4.54
CA MET A 125 0.94 7.06 4.74
C MET A 125 0.30 5.89 4.01
N TRP A 126 -0.24 4.94 4.77
CA TRP A 126 -0.83 3.70 4.25
C TRP A 126 -2.10 3.26 4.99
N LEU A 127 -2.45 3.92 6.09
CA LEU A 127 -3.53 3.49 6.97
C LEU A 127 -4.88 3.46 6.25
N MET A 128 -5.19 4.51 5.49
CA MET A 128 -6.45 4.61 4.74
C MET A 128 -6.47 3.64 3.56
N ALA A 129 -5.30 3.33 2.98
CA ALA A 129 -5.19 2.31 1.96
C ALA A 129 -5.49 0.92 2.54
N GLN A 130 -4.95 0.61 3.73
CA GLN A 130 -5.22 -0.65 4.42
C GLN A 130 -6.69 -0.76 4.85
N GLU A 131 -7.33 0.32 5.27
CA GLU A 131 -8.77 0.29 5.57
C GLU A 131 -9.62 -0.03 4.35
N LYS A 132 -9.25 0.48 3.17
CA LYS A 132 -9.89 0.09 1.91
C LYS A 132 -9.61 -1.36 1.56
N MET A 133 -8.37 -1.82 1.74
CA MET A 133 -7.97 -3.20 1.53
C MET A 133 -8.78 -4.17 2.40
N LYS A 134 -8.86 -3.91 3.72
CA LYS A 134 -9.67 -4.68 4.67
C LYS A 134 -11.12 -4.82 4.20
N ARG A 135 -11.74 -3.73 3.74
CA ARG A 135 -13.12 -3.76 3.22
C ARG A 135 -13.24 -4.59 1.94
N MET A 136 -12.33 -4.43 1.00
CA MET A 136 -12.35 -5.21 -0.25
C MET A 136 -12.16 -6.70 0.01
N LEU A 137 -11.23 -7.08 0.90
CA LEU A 137 -11.03 -8.47 1.31
C LEU A 137 -12.24 -9.05 2.04
N ASN A 138 -12.84 -8.28 2.94
CA ASN A 138 -14.05 -8.70 3.65
C ASN A 138 -15.24 -8.93 2.69
N ASN A 139 -15.38 -8.11 1.66
CA ASN A 139 -16.42 -8.29 0.63
C ASN A 139 -16.20 -9.55 -0.23
N LEU A 140 -15.01 -10.13 -0.21
CA LEU A 140 -14.64 -11.35 -0.91
C LEU A 140 -14.62 -12.58 0.02
N ASP A 141 -15.07 -12.43 1.28
CA ASP A 141 -14.96 -13.45 2.33
C ASP A 141 -13.51 -13.94 2.55
N ALA A 142 -12.53 -13.08 2.28
CA ALA A 142 -11.11 -13.41 2.44
C ALA A 142 -10.64 -13.13 3.89
N ARG A 143 -9.81 -14.01 4.44
CA ARG A 143 -9.35 -13.91 5.83
C ARG A 143 -8.01 -13.20 5.91
N LEU A 144 -8.01 -11.88 6.10
CA LEU A 144 -6.79 -11.13 6.37
C LEU A 144 -6.18 -11.55 7.71
N ILE A 145 -5.06 -12.28 7.66
CA ILE A 145 -4.37 -12.81 8.85
C ILE A 145 -3.14 -11.98 9.21
N ALA A 146 -2.47 -11.34 8.26
CA ALA A 146 -1.27 -10.56 8.55
C ALA A 146 -1.13 -9.36 7.60
N ASN A 147 -0.46 -8.31 8.08
CA ASN A 147 -0.08 -7.15 7.30
C ASN A 147 1.36 -6.75 7.65
N VAL A 148 2.25 -6.73 6.66
CA VAL A 148 3.63 -6.27 6.81
C VAL A 148 3.80 -4.98 6.02
N VAL A 149 4.32 -3.94 6.66
CA VAL A 149 4.47 -2.61 6.07
C VAL A 149 5.91 -2.14 6.13
N LYS A 150 6.47 -1.79 4.98
CA LYS A 150 7.76 -1.13 4.84
C LYS A 150 7.59 0.27 4.27
N THR A 151 8.13 1.23 5.01
CA THR A 151 8.08 2.67 4.70
C THR A 151 9.47 3.18 4.31
N ASP A 152 9.48 4.31 3.59
CA ASP A 152 10.69 5.11 3.41
C ASP A 152 11.12 5.66 4.78
N GLN A 153 12.39 5.42 5.16
CA GLN A 153 12.93 5.79 6.46
C GLN A 153 13.58 7.18 6.47
N SER A 154 13.53 7.92 5.35
CA SER A 154 13.99 9.30 5.31
C SER A 154 13.08 10.23 6.12
N ASN A 155 13.64 11.34 6.63
CA ASN A 155 12.88 12.35 7.37
C ASN A 155 11.67 12.80 6.54
N ASP A 156 10.50 12.98 7.17
CA ASP A 156 9.23 13.30 6.50
C ASP A 156 9.36 14.44 5.48
N TRP A 157 10.07 15.52 5.84
CA TRP A 157 10.32 16.66 4.95
C TRP A 157 11.21 16.32 3.75
N ALA A 158 12.27 15.53 3.97
CA ALA A 158 13.14 15.08 2.89
C ALA A 158 12.36 14.18 1.93
N SER A 159 11.65 13.19 2.48
CA SER A 159 10.82 12.26 1.70
C SER A 159 9.73 12.98 0.90
N PHE A 160 9.22 14.12 1.40
CA PHE A 160 8.22 14.94 0.73
C PHE A 160 8.74 15.56 -0.58
N ILE A 161 10.05 15.80 -0.66
CA ILE A 161 10.72 16.36 -1.84
C ILE A 161 11.27 15.22 -2.72
N THR A 162 11.93 14.24 -2.11
CA THR A 162 12.62 13.18 -2.85
C THR A 162 11.65 12.22 -3.53
N THR A 163 10.48 11.94 -2.94
CA THR A 163 9.50 11.01 -3.56
C THR A 163 8.88 11.59 -4.83
N PRO A 164 8.31 12.82 -4.86
CA PRO A 164 7.87 13.42 -6.12
C PRO A 164 9.02 13.61 -7.12
N ALA A 165 10.21 14.00 -6.66
CA ALA A 165 11.37 14.12 -7.55
C ALA A 165 11.71 12.78 -8.20
N TRP A 166 11.69 11.66 -7.46
CA TRP A 166 11.89 10.32 -8.00
C TRP A 166 10.78 9.92 -8.96
N MET A 167 9.51 10.15 -8.61
CA MET A 167 8.37 9.83 -9.48
C MET A 167 8.42 10.57 -10.82
N LEU A 168 8.89 11.82 -10.83
CA LEU A 168 8.92 12.68 -12.02
C LEU A 168 10.22 12.57 -12.81
N SER A 169 11.35 12.28 -12.18
CA SER A 169 12.67 12.20 -12.83
C SER A 169 13.12 10.78 -13.14
N GLY A 170 12.59 9.77 -12.44
CA GLY A 170 13.04 8.39 -12.51
C GLY A 170 14.27 8.10 -11.64
N GLN A 171 14.92 9.13 -11.12
CA GLN A 171 16.16 9.00 -10.35
C GLN A 171 15.86 8.88 -8.86
N LYS A 172 16.19 7.72 -8.26
CA LYS A 172 16.02 7.49 -6.81
C LYS A 172 16.75 8.53 -5.96
N ARG A 173 17.92 9.00 -6.42
CA ARG A 173 18.68 10.10 -5.81
C ARG A 173 18.82 11.27 -6.78
N TYR A 174 17.73 12.02 -6.95
CA TYR A 174 17.72 13.21 -7.81
C TYR A 174 18.56 14.37 -7.25
N PHE A 175 18.44 14.63 -5.95
CA PHE A 175 19.23 15.65 -5.25
C PHE A 175 20.38 14.98 -4.50
N SER A 176 21.62 15.35 -4.80
CA SER A 176 22.82 14.76 -4.18
C SER A 176 22.91 15.01 -2.67
N TRP A 177 22.35 16.12 -2.18
CA TRP A 177 22.35 16.54 -0.77
C TRP A 177 21.19 15.97 0.06
N LEU A 178 20.21 15.30 -0.57
CA LEU A 178 19.09 14.62 0.10
C LEU A 178 19.31 13.09 0.12
N PRO A 179 18.69 12.37 1.07
CA PRO A 179 18.69 10.90 1.07
C PRO A 179 18.04 10.35 -0.21
N SER A 180 18.37 9.11 -0.57
CA SER A 180 17.68 8.41 -1.66
C SER A 180 16.20 8.25 -1.32
N ALA A 181 15.33 8.41 -2.32
CA ALA A 181 13.90 8.18 -2.18
C ALA A 181 13.57 6.69 -2.06
N GLY A 182 12.52 6.40 -1.28
CA GLY A 182 11.92 5.08 -1.16
C GLY A 182 12.49 4.24 -0.01
N ILE A 183 12.05 2.98 0.04
CA ILE A 183 12.45 2.01 1.07
C ILE A 183 13.94 1.67 0.94
N SER A 184 14.66 1.77 2.06
CA SER A 184 16.08 1.39 2.15
C SER A 184 16.31 -0.11 1.97
N GLU A 185 17.46 -0.50 1.42
CA GLU A 185 17.81 -1.93 1.25
C GLU A 185 17.72 -2.73 2.55
N SER A 186 18.13 -2.17 3.70
CA SER A 186 18.01 -2.84 5.00
C SER A 186 16.56 -3.19 5.37
N GLU A 187 15.61 -2.32 5.04
CA GLU A 187 14.17 -2.57 5.27
C GLU A 187 13.60 -3.57 4.25
N LEU A 188 14.13 -3.62 3.03
CA LEU A 188 13.79 -4.65 2.05
C LEU A 188 14.31 -6.02 2.48
N THR A 189 15.57 -6.10 2.90
CA THR A 189 16.18 -7.34 3.42
C THR A 189 15.50 -7.82 4.70
N ASP A 190 15.02 -6.90 5.56
CA ASP A 190 14.26 -7.26 6.76
C ASP A 190 12.99 -8.07 6.45
N MET A 191 12.46 -8.01 5.22
CA MET A 191 11.33 -8.85 4.82
C MET A 191 11.61 -10.35 4.95
N GLN A 192 12.87 -10.76 4.84
CA GLN A 192 13.28 -12.17 4.96
C GLN A 192 12.92 -12.76 6.33
N ARG A 193 12.90 -11.96 7.42
CA ARG A 193 12.54 -12.53 8.74
C ARG A 193 11.07 -12.92 8.83
N PHE A 194 10.18 -12.19 8.14
CA PHE A 194 8.76 -12.54 8.06
C PHE A 194 8.55 -13.73 7.13
N GLY A 195 9.27 -13.79 6.01
CA GLY A 195 9.30 -14.96 5.13
C GLY A 195 9.73 -16.22 5.87
N LYS A 196 10.80 -16.13 6.68
CA LYS A 196 11.29 -17.23 7.51
C LYS A 196 10.25 -17.68 8.53
N LYS A 197 9.65 -16.75 9.28
CA LYS A 197 8.59 -17.10 10.25
C LYS A 197 7.42 -17.81 9.58
N LEU A 198 7.02 -17.37 8.38
CA LEU A 198 5.97 -18.05 7.61
C LEU A 198 6.40 -19.46 7.19
N ALA A 199 7.64 -19.63 6.71
CA ALA A 199 8.18 -20.93 6.32
C ALA A 199 8.15 -21.92 7.51
N ASP A 200 8.69 -21.51 8.66
CA ASP A 200 8.72 -22.30 9.89
C ASP A 200 7.28 -22.69 10.32
N THR A 201 6.33 -21.75 10.25
CA THR A 201 4.92 -21.99 10.62
C THR A 201 4.24 -23.02 9.70
N LEU A 202 4.55 -22.96 8.40
CA LEU A 202 4.01 -23.90 7.41
C LEU A 202 4.63 -25.30 7.57
N GLU A 203 5.92 -25.39 7.87
CA GLU A 203 6.63 -26.65 8.11
C GLU A 203 6.11 -27.36 9.36
N ASP A 204 5.91 -26.60 10.44
CA ASP A 204 5.33 -27.09 11.71
C ASP A 204 3.83 -27.40 11.60
N SER A 205 3.21 -27.18 10.43
CA SER A 205 1.76 -27.34 10.20
C SER A 205 0.90 -26.55 11.20
N GLN A 206 1.42 -25.43 11.69
CA GLN A 206 0.72 -24.54 12.60
C GLN A 206 -0.41 -23.79 11.87
N PRO A 207 -1.49 -23.41 12.58
CA PRO A 207 -2.58 -22.67 11.96
C PRO A 207 -2.12 -21.30 11.46
N LEU A 208 -2.51 -20.96 10.24
CA LEU A 208 -2.34 -19.62 9.69
C LEU A 208 -3.45 -18.70 10.23
N ASP A 209 -3.15 -18.02 11.33
CA ASP A 209 -4.04 -17.08 12.01
C ASP A 209 -3.38 -15.72 12.24
N LYS A 210 -4.07 -14.84 13.00
CA LYS A 210 -3.63 -13.47 13.25
C LYS A 210 -2.37 -13.37 14.13
N THR A 211 -1.95 -14.46 14.77
CA THR A 211 -0.77 -14.49 15.65
C THR A 211 0.54 -14.62 14.87
N LEU A 212 0.48 -14.96 13.57
CA LEU A 212 1.64 -15.29 12.73
C LEU A 212 2.83 -14.32 12.86
N PHE A 213 2.57 -13.01 12.81
CA PHE A 213 3.59 -11.96 12.93
C PHE A 213 3.46 -11.09 14.18
N SER A 214 2.73 -11.57 15.21
CA SER A 214 2.56 -10.84 16.46
C SER A 214 3.91 -10.55 17.12
N HIS A 215 4.07 -9.33 17.62
CA HIS A 215 5.29 -8.86 18.31
C HIS A 215 6.56 -8.85 17.45
N MET A 216 6.40 -8.92 16.12
CA MET A 216 7.52 -8.84 15.20
C MET A 216 7.71 -7.43 14.63
N GLY A 217 6.93 -6.40 14.98
CA GLY A 217 7.09 -5.10 14.30
C GLY A 217 6.84 -5.18 12.79
N ALA A 218 5.86 -5.99 12.40
CA ALA A 218 5.36 -6.07 11.04
C ALA A 218 4.79 -4.72 10.57
N VAL A 219 4.30 -3.91 11.52
CA VAL A 219 3.75 -2.60 11.28
C VAL A 219 4.43 -1.59 12.20
N LYS A 220 4.73 -0.39 11.70
CA LYS A 220 5.14 0.76 12.51
C LYS A 220 4.15 1.89 12.25
N ILE A 221 3.43 2.33 13.28
CA ILE A 221 2.42 3.38 13.14
C ILE A 221 3.02 4.73 13.53
N ASP A 222 3.16 5.63 12.55
CA ASP A 222 3.44 7.02 12.87
C ASP A 222 2.15 7.74 13.28
N GLU A 223 2.01 7.93 14.60
CA GLU A 223 0.88 8.64 15.18
C GLU A 223 0.69 10.03 14.58
N LYS A 224 1.77 10.74 14.22
CA LYS A 224 1.73 12.11 13.67
C LYS A 224 0.93 12.15 12.37
N LEU A 225 1.04 11.10 11.56
CA LEU A 225 0.44 11.04 10.25
C LEU A 225 -1.03 10.59 10.30
N MET A 226 -1.48 9.89 11.34
CA MET A 226 -2.85 9.36 11.44
C MET A 226 -3.95 10.39 11.19
N MET A 227 -3.85 11.57 11.82
CA MET A 227 -4.85 12.63 11.66
C MET A 227 -4.73 13.32 10.30
N SER A 228 -3.50 13.62 9.89
CA SER A 228 -3.19 14.24 8.61
C SER A 228 -3.64 13.37 7.44
N GLU A 229 -3.49 12.04 7.55
CA GLU A 229 -3.92 11.08 6.55
C GLU A 229 -5.45 11.03 6.43
N LYS A 230 -6.20 11.06 7.55
CA LYS A 230 -7.67 11.13 7.52
C LYS A 230 -8.17 12.44 6.88
N VAL A 231 -7.57 13.57 7.22
CA VAL A 231 -7.92 14.88 6.64
C VAL A 231 -7.58 14.92 5.15
N GLY A 232 -6.38 14.46 4.79
CA GLY A 232 -5.92 14.35 3.41
C GLY A 232 -6.84 13.44 2.58
N HIS A 233 -7.19 12.26 3.11
CA HIS A 233 -8.11 11.33 2.45
C HIS A 233 -9.48 11.96 2.21
N ARG A 234 -10.06 12.67 3.18
CA ARG A 234 -11.34 13.37 3.00
C ARG A 234 -11.26 14.43 1.90
N SER A 235 -10.17 15.21 1.88
CA SER A 235 -9.90 16.18 0.82
C SER A 235 -9.82 15.50 -0.55
N PHE A 236 -8.97 14.48 -0.69
CA PHE A 236 -8.84 13.67 -1.91
C PHE A 236 -10.19 13.10 -2.37
N TYR A 237 -11.02 12.62 -1.44
CA TYR A 237 -12.31 12.04 -1.77
C TYR A 237 -13.28 13.07 -2.35
N LEU A 238 -13.42 14.24 -1.71
CA LEU A 238 -14.30 15.32 -2.17
C LEU A 238 -13.87 15.86 -3.53
N TRP A 239 -12.59 16.21 -3.66
CA TRP A 239 -12.03 16.71 -4.92
C TRP A 239 -12.01 15.66 -6.02
N GLY A 240 -11.75 14.40 -5.68
CA GLY A 240 -11.81 13.28 -6.63
C GLY A 240 -13.22 13.10 -7.18
N LYS A 241 -14.25 13.23 -6.33
CA LYS A 241 -15.65 13.14 -6.76
C LYS A 241 -16.01 14.27 -7.73
N LEU A 242 -15.54 15.48 -7.44
CA LEU A 242 -15.71 16.63 -8.32
C LEU A 242 -15.01 16.41 -9.67
N LEU A 243 -13.75 15.98 -9.66
CA LEU A 243 -12.97 15.74 -10.88
C LEU A 243 -13.54 14.64 -11.76
N ILE A 244 -14.04 13.55 -11.18
CA ILE A 244 -14.74 12.50 -11.93
C ILE A 244 -15.97 13.08 -12.62
N LYS A 245 -16.79 13.86 -11.90
CA LYS A 245 -17.97 14.54 -12.49
C LYS A 245 -17.58 15.51 -13.61
N CYS A 246 -16.56 16.34 -13.38
CA CYS A 246 -16.04 17.26 -14.38
C CYS A 246 -15.52 16.52 -15.62
N GLY A 247 -14.86 15.38 -15.44
CA GLY A 247 -14.36 14.54 -16.53
C GLY A 247 -15.47 13.95 -17.39
N ASN A 248 -16.61 13.59 -16.79
CA ASN A 248 -17.77 13.13 -17.52
C ASN A 248 -18.44 14.23 -18.36
N ILE A 249 -18.25 15.51 -18.00
CA ILE A 249 -18.78 16.67 -18.74
C ILE A 249 -17.80 17.08 -19.85
N SER A 250 -16.53 17.28 -19.50
CA SER A 250 -15.50 17.71 -20.46
C SER A 250 -14.09 17.34 -19.97
N PRO A 251 -13.24 16.76 -20.85
CA PRO A 251 -11.83 16.53 -20.54
C PRO A 251 -11.07 17.82 -20.19
N LEU A 252 -11.44 18.95 -20.80
CA LEU A 252 -10.81 20.24 -20.53
C LEU A 252 -11.17 20.74 -19.11
N LEU A 253 -12.44 20.63 -18.72
CA LEU A 253 -12.90 21.03 -17.40
C LEU A 253 -12.19 20.23 -16.29
N ARG A 254 -12.07 18.90 -16.45
CA ARG A 254 -11.29 18.05 -15.54
C ARG A 254 -9.85 18.55 -15.39
N ARG A 255 -9.20 18.90 -16.51
CA ARG A 255 -7.81 19.39 -16.49
C ARG A 255 -7.68 20.72 -15.74
N ILE A 256 -8.61 21.66 -15.95
CA ILE A 256 -8.62 22.96 -15.25
C ILE A 256 -8.82 22.76 -13.75
N VAL A 257 -9.84 21.99 -13.36
CA VAL A 257 -10.11 21.69 -11.95
C VAL A 257 -8.93 20.95 -11.30
N LEU A 258 -8.22 20.10 -12.06
CA LEU A 258 -7.04 19.41 -11.56
C LEU A 258 -5.91 20.39 -11.22
N TYR A 259 -5.68 21.43 -12.03
CA TYR A 259 -4.72 22.48 -11.69
C TYR A 259 -5.09 23.23 -10.41
N PHE A 260 -6.36 23.62 -10.27
CA PHE A 260 -6.83 24.24 -9.02
C PHE A 260 -6.63 23.34 -7.81
N TYR A 261 -6.89 22.05 -7.99
CA TYR A 261 -6.69 21.07 -6.94
C TYR A 261 -5.21 20.93 -6.55
N ILE A 262 -4.29 20.90 -7.53
CA ILE A 262 -2.85 20.81 -7.26
C ILE A 262 -2.38 22.03 -6.46
N ALA A 263 -2.82 23.24 -6.84
CA ALA A 263 -2.52 24.46 -6.08
C ALA A 263 -3.08 24.38 -4.65
N PHE A 264 -4.33 23.95 -4.51
CA PHE A 264 -4.96 23.73 -3.20
C PHE A 264 -4.20 22.69 -2.35
N LEU A 265 -3.73 21.60 -2.95
CA LEU A 265 -2.98 20.55 -2.26
C LEU A 265 -1.65 21.07 -1.72
N ILE A 266 -0.93 21.87 -2.51
CA ILE A 266 0.32 22.50 -2.06
C ILE A 266 0.06 23.40 -0.84
N ILE A 267 -0.97 24.25 -0.90
CA ILE A 267 -1.37 25.12 0.22
C ILE A 267 -1.77 24.30 1.44
N LEU A 268 -2.55 23.24 1.25
CA LEU A 268 -2.99 22.34 2.33
C LEU A 268 -1.79 21.72 3.05
N ILE A 269 -0.79 21.26 2.31
CA ILE A 269 0.39 20.62 2.89
C ILE A 269 1.21 21.63 3.69
N LEU A 270 1.43 22.82 3.12
CA LEU A 270 2.18 23.89 3.78
C LEU A 270 1.50 24.43 5.04
N THR A 271 0.17 24.30 5.15
CA THR A 271 -0.60 24.81 6.30
C THR A 271 -0.95 23.74 7.33
N VAL A 272 -1.48 22.59 6.90
CA VAL A 272 -2.00 21.54 7.79
C VAL A 272 -0.88 20.74 8.46
N VAL A 273 0.23 20.48 7.77
CA VAL A 273 1.34 19.71 8.37
C VAL A 273 1.94 20.47 9.57
N PRO A 274 2.32 21.76 9.46
CA PRO A 274 2.81 22.52 10.62
C PRO A 274 1.74 22.68 11.72
N LEU A 275 0.48 22.95 11.33
CA LEU A 275 -0.60 23.15 12.28
C LEU A 275 -0.92 21.87 13.09
N SER A 276 -0.94 20.71 12.44
CA SER A 276 -1.18 19.43 13.11
C SER A 276 -0.07 19.08 14.11
N ALA A 277 1.20 19.40 13.78
CA ALA A 277 2.32 19.24 14.69
C ALA A 277 2.18 20.16 15.93
N LEU A 278 1.75 21.41 15.73
CA LEU A 278 1.53 22.39 16.80
C LEU A 278 0.39 21.99 17.73
N ILE A 279 -0.77 21.64 17.18
CA ILE A 279 -1.96 21.19 17.94
C ILE A 279 -1.62 19.97 18.80
N LYS A 280 -0.84 19.02 18.27
CA LYS A 280 -0.42 17.85 19.04
C LYS A 280 0.51 18.17 20.19
N ARG A 281 1.42 19.14 20.03
CA ARG A 281 2.28 19.60 21.14
C ARG A 281 1.44 20.14 22.30
N LEU A 282 0.31 20.77 21.99
CA LEU A 282 -0.60 21.36 22.98
C LEU A 282 -1.55 20.33 23.62
N LEU A 283 -2.06 19.35 22.86
CA LEU A 283 -3.08 18.39 23.33
C LEU A 283 -2.54 17.00 23.73
N LYS A 284 -1.21 16.83 23.78
CA LYS A 284 -0.53 15.55 24.05
C LYS A 284 -1.03 14.80 25.31
N PRO A 285 -1.29 15.44 26.47
CA PRO A 285 -1.74 14.70 27.66
C PRO A 285 -3.21 14.23 27.57
N LEU A 286 -4.08 14.97 26.88
CA LEU A 286 -5.52 14.72 26.84
C LEU A 286 -5.94 13.67 25.80
N LEU A 287 -5.10 13.43 24.78
CA LEU A 287 -5.42 12.53 23.66
C LEU A 287 -4.69 11.17 23.73
N LYS A 288 -3.89 10.92 24.78
CA LYS A 288 -2.98 9.76 24.85
C LYS A 288 -3.72 8.42 24.74
N GLU A 289 -4.86 8.27 25.43
CA GLU A 289 -5.65 7.02 25.38
C GLU A 289 -6.37 6.82 24.05
N LYS A 290 -6.93 7.89 23.47
CA LYS A 290 -7.59 7.79 22.15
C LYS A 290 -6.59 7.48 21.04
N LEU A 291 -5.39 8.06 21.10
CA LEU A 291 -4.32 7.79 20.14
C LEU A 291 -3.80 6.36 20.28
N SER A 292 -3.59 5.87 21.50
CA SER A 292 -3.11 4.50 21.72
C SER A 292 -4.14 3.44 21.28
N ALA A 293 -5.44 3.69 21.46
CA ALA A 293 -6.50 2.82 20.95
C ALA A 293 -6.53 2.78 19.43
N GLN A 294 -6.45 3.93 18.76
CA GLN A 294 -6.40 3.97 17.29
C GLN A 294 -5.11 3.32 16.75
N LYS A 295 -3.98 3.52 17.43
CA LYS A 295 -2.71 2.89 17.08
C LYS A 295 -2.80 1.37 17.10
N ARG A 296 -3.36 0.79 18.18
CA ARG A 296 -3.60 -0.65 18.28
C ARG A 296 -4.49 -1.16 17.14
N TYR A 297 -5.59 -0.47 16.85
CA TYR A 297 -6.49 -0.84 15.77
C TYR A 297 -5.81 -0.85 14.38
N PHE A 298 -4.98 0.14 14.08
CA PHE A 298 -4.29 0.20 12.79
C PHE A 298 -3.11 -0.77 12.69
N ALA A 299 -2.55 -1.18 13.82
CA ALA A 299 -1.51 -2.20 13.86
C ALA A 299 -2.08 -3.60 13.58
N GLU A 300 -3.36 -3.85 13.85
CA GLU A 300 -4.01 -5.12 13.54
C GLU A 300 -4.07 -5.42 12.02
N PRO A 301 -3.87 -6.70 11.62
CA PRO A 301 -3.81 -7.88 12.49
C PRO A 301 -2.44 -8.21 13.09
N SER A 302 -1.33 -7.66 12.58
CA SER A 302 0.02 -8.12 12.95
C SER A 302 0.65 -7.45 14.17
N GLY A 303 0.16 -6.29 14.57
CA GLY A 303 0.73 -5.52 15.67
C GLY A 303 2.03 -4.78 15.30
N GLU A 304 2.54 -4.01 16.27
CA GLU A 304 3.94 -3.53 16.30
C GLU A 304 4.88 -4.55 16.96
#